data_AF-A0A258BL57-F1
#
_entry.id   AF-A0A258BL57-F1
#
_cell.length_a   1.000
_cell.length_b   1.000
_cell.length_c   1.000
_cell.angle_alpha   90.00
_cell.angle_beta   90.00
_cell.angle_gamma   90.00
#
_symmetry.space_group_name_H-M   'P 1'
#
loop_
_entity.id
_entity.type
_entity.pdbx_description
1 polymer ?
#
loop_
_entity_poly.entity_id
_entity_poly.type
_entity_poly.pdbx_seq_one_letter_code
_entity_poly.pdbx_strand_id
1 'polypeptide(L)'
;MLKITRLKSASRSGDYYGKDDYYVTGEANKPGLLWGGKGADALGLEGLTDPKDFKKLLQGINPDASGPAISKLDEALRKAATGEGEGEKPPATPKHAPGWDMTFSAPKSFSIMALVAGDDRLQDLHNRSVQRAMDYAEKHFSVTRTRDGAGGVRESITGNLVYATTEHGMSRAGDPTMHNHVVVMNTTQTEAGKWQALETRHLYKHMNLLGQIYQAELQIGARELGYNVVQGKTAGTWEIAEFANGRTAQALNSSVGPASQLIEIFSQRHALITERLEAETLTKGRDLTPAERQAVILRDRPSKLGSPRAEVQATWRAIAEKEGVDLKAIEQGSLERTTGQNLTAQRIGKIGLMTRLSGFVDEKVFGRLRDVTADFSLKVGLRNQEQRSTVFTPHAVIADAMKYNGNLHRIDTYLESGFFQRAAGQVGRLRQGRD
;
A
#
# COMPACT_ATOMS: atom_id res chain seq x y z
N MET A 1 -3.52 4.10 -0.55
CA MET A 1 -2.21 4.72 -0.22
C MET A 1 -1.30 3.66 0.40
N LEU A 2 0.01 3.70 0.13
CA LEU A 2 1.02 2.91 0.82
C LEU A 2 2.01 3.84 1.55
N LYS A 3 2.36 3.50 2.78
CA LYS A 3 3.43 4.13 3.56
C LYS A 3 4.38 3.05 4.09
N ILE A 4 5.69 3.31 4.06
CA ILE A 4 6.70 2.43 4.66
C ILE A 4 7.37 3.13 5.85
N THR A 5 7.34 2.50 7.02
CA THR A 5 7.94 3.03 8.25
C THR A 5 8.93 2.02 8.83
N ARG A 6 10.16 2.47 9.13
CA ARG A 6 11.14 1.63 9.81
C ARG A 6 10.74 1.40 11.27
N LEU A 7 10.79 0.14 11.71
CA LEU A 7 10.55 -0.21 13.11
C LEU A 7 11.76 0.19 13.97
N LYS A 8 11.52 0.90 15.07
CA LYS A 8 12.58 1.44 15.94
C LYS A 8 13.12 0.42 16.95
N SER A 9 12.30 -0.53 17.37
CA SER A 9 12.66 -1.53 18.39
C SER A 9 11.82 -2.79 18.22
N ALA A 10 12.46 -3.95 18.27
CA ALA A 10 11.79 -5.24 18.24
C ALA A 10 10.84 -5.40 19.44
N SER A 11 11.28 -4.96 20.63
CA SER A 11 10.47 -5.04 21.85
C SER A 11 9.20 -4.19 21.75
N ARG A 12 9.34 -2.90 21.39
CA ARG A 12 8.17 -2.01 21.25
C ARG A 12 7.22 -2.46 20.13
N SER A 13 7.76 -3.00 19.04
CA SER A 13 6.94 -3.45 17.90
C SER A 13 6.26 -4.78 18.20
N GLY A 14 6.96 -5.72 18.83
CA GLY A 14 6.38 -6.98 19.30
C GLY A 14 5.28 -6.75 20.33
N ASP A 15 5.47 -5.78 21.24
CA ASP A 15 4.40 -5.37 22.15
C ASP A 15 3.27 -4.64 21.41
N TYR A 16 3.54 -3.75 20.45
CA TYR A 16 2.51 -2.99 19.73
C TYR A 16 1.60 -3.87 18.87
N TYR A 17 2.18 -4.85 18.17
CA TYR A 17 1.41 -5.78 17.33
C TYR A 17 0.99 -7.04 18.08
N GLY A 18 1.63 -7.37 19.21
CA GLY A 18 1.37 -8.57 20.01
C GLY A 18 0.56 -8.36 21.29
N LYS A 19 0.32 -7.12 21.75
CA LYS A 19 -0.51 -6.82 22.94
C LYS A 19 -1.95 -6.43 22.66
N ASP A 20 -2.34 -6.17 21.42
CA ASP A 20 -3.67 -5.62 21.21
C ASP A 20 -4.73 -6.74 21.37
N ASP A 21 -5.25 -6.83 22.60
CA ASP A 21 -6.66 -7.01 22.96
C ASP A 21 -7.54 -6.14 22.03
N TYR A 22 -7.70 -6.58 20.79
CA TYR A 22 -8.29 -5.80 19.69
C TYR A 22 -9.81 -5.69 19.86
N TYR A 23 -10.25 -4.95 20.89
CA TYR A 23 -11.61 -4.88 21.44
C TYR A 23 -11.91 -6.07 22.35
N VAL A 24 -11.81 -5.83 23.68
CA VAL A 24 -12.06 -6.79 24.76
C VAL A 24 -13.14 -7.82 24.37
N THR A 25 -12.72 -9.06 24.09
CA THR A 25 -13.57 -10.26 23.94
C THR A 25 -14.82 -10.12 23.05
N GLY A 26 -14.69 -9.77 21.78
CA GLY A 26 -15.87 -9.66 20.89
C GLY A 26 -15.72 -9.98 19.41
N GLU A 27 -14.51 -10.02 18.84
CA GLU A 27 -14.30 -10.42 17.43
C GLU A 27 -13.56 -11.75 17.33
N ALA A 28 -14.33 -12.83 17.33
CA ALA A 28 -13.83 -14.19 17.15
C ALA A 28 -13.52 -14.57 15.69
N ASN A 29 -13.42 -13.66 14.71
CA ASN A 29 -13.36 -14.09 13.30
C ASN A 29 -12.23 -13.58 12.39
N LYS A 30 -11.27 -12.74 12.82
CA LYS A 30 -9.96 -12.62 12.14
C LYS A 30 -8.83 -12.37 13.17
N PRO A 31 -8.14 -13.42 13.67
CA PRO A 31 -7.18 -13.29 14.75
C PRO A 31 -5.81 -12.82 14.24
N GLY A 32 -5.05 -12.17 15.12
CA GLY A 32 -3.58 -12.10 15.05
C GLY A 32 -2.95 -11.47 13.80
N LEU A 33 -1.62 -11.51 13.76
CA LEU A 33 -0.89 -11.33 12.52
C LEU A 33 -0.96 -12.64 11.73
N LEU A 34 -1.04 -12.57 10.41
CA LEU A 34 -0.97 -13.71 9.51
C LEU A 34 0.38 -13.72 8.80
N TRP A 35 1.09 -14.85 8.87
CA TRP A 35 2.33 -15.02 8.13
C TRP A 35 2.09 -14.99 6.62
N GLY A 36 3.07 -14.47 5.88
CA GLY A 36 3.06 -14.47 4.44
C GLY A 36 4.43 -14.26 3.83
N GLY A 37 4.50 -14.56 2.54
CA GLY A 37 5.71 -14.53 1.73
C GLY A 37 6.43 -15.87 1.73
N LYS A 38 7.10 -16.16 0.63
CA LYS A 38 7.85 -17.41 0.40
C LYS A 38 8.97 -17.62 1.42
N GLY A 39 9.46 -16.54 2.02
CA GLY A 39 10.44 -16.63 3.10
C GLY A 39 9.80 -17.17 4.37
N ALA A 40 8.54 -16.83 4.66
CA ALA A 40 7.82 -17.40 5.79
C ALA A 40 7.59 -18.90 5.56
N ASP A 41 7.16 -19.29 4.35
CA ASP A 41 7.01 -20.70 3.95
C ASP A 41 8.32 -21.49 4.11
N ALA A 42 9.45 -20.92 3.68
CA ALA A 42 10.78 -21.52 3.82
C ALA A 42 11.24 -21.70 5.28
N LEU A 43 10.62 -20.99 6.23
CA LEU A 43 10.83 -21.13 7.66
C LEU A 43 9.75 -21.99 8.35
N GLY A 44 8.79 -22.53 7.59
CA GLY A 44 7.64 -23.27 8.13
C GLY A 44 6.67 -22.38 8.92
N LEU A 45 6.65 -21.07 8.65
CA LEU A 45 5.79 -20.10 9.32
C LEU A 45 4.50 -19.92 8.52
N GLU A 46 3.45 -20.61 8.93
CA GLU A 46 2.16 -20.60 8.26
C GLU A 46 1.03 -20.11 9.17
N GLY A 47 -0.01 -19.53 8.57
CA GLY A 47 -1.23 -19.15 9.27
C GLY A 47 -1.02 -18.06 10.33
N LEU A 48 -1.65 -18.24 11.48
CA LEU A 48 -1.63 -17.26 12.57
C LEU A 48 -0.27 -17.21 13.25
N THR A 49 0.21 -15.99 13.45
CA THR A 49 1.45 -15.71 14.13
C THR A 49 1.31 -15.85 15.65
N ASP A 50 2.20 -16.62 16.28
CA ASP A 50 2.42 -16.56 17.72
C ASP A 50 3.18 -15.27 18.09
N PRO A 51 2.72 -14.48 19.08
CA PRO A 51 3.37 -13.21 19.46
C PRO A 51 4.84 -13.34 19.89
N LYS A 52 5.23 -14.47 20.50
CA LYS A 52 6.63 -14.74 20.88
C LYS A 52 7.47 -14.99 19.64
N ASP A 53 6.95 -15.74 18.69
CA ASP A 53 7.67 -16.05 17.44
C ASP A 53 7.80 -14.81 16.54
N PHE A 54 6.75 -13.98 16.48
CA PHE A 54 6.83 -12.65 15.88
C PHE A 54 7.95 -11.81 16.47
N LYS A 55 8.02 -11.76 17.81
CA LYS A 55 9.02 -10.99 18.54
C LYS A 55 10.44 -11.52 18.30
N LYS A 56 10.62 -12.84 18.25
CA LYS A 56 11.91 -13.48 17.89
C LYS A 56 12.34 -13.09 16.47
N LEU A 57 11.44 -13.14 15.49
CA LEU A 57 11.76 -12.74 14.12
C LEU A 57 12.13 -11.26 14.02
N LEU A 58 11.43 -10.37 14.74
CA LEU A 58 11.81 -8.96 14.84
C LEU A 58 13.17 -8.74 15.52
N GLN A 59 13.64 -9.68 16.34
CA GLN A 59 14.99 -9.67 16.91
C GLN A 59 16.02 -10.26 15.95
N GLY A 60 15.58 -10.84 14.83
CA GLY A 60 16.42 -11.55 13.87
C GLY A 60 16.76 -12.97 14.30
N ILE A 61 15.89 -13.62 15.07
CA ILE A 61 16.05 -14.98 15.58
C ILE A 61 14.96 -15.86 14.94
N ASN A 62 15.36 -16.98 14.33
CA ASN A 62 14.40 -17.97 13.83
C ASN A 62 13.71 -18.67 15.03
N PRO A 63 12.37 -18.65 15.10
CA PRO A 63 11.62 -19.34 16.15
C PRO A 63 11.93 -20.82 16.31
N ASP A 64 12.19 -21.50 15.18
CA ASP A 64 12.59 -22.91 15.14
C ASP A 64 14.11 -23.04 15.32
N ALA A 65 14.51 -23.59 16.47
CA ALA A 65 15.91 -23.84 16.83
C ALA A 65 16.57 -24.97 16.02
N SER A 66 15.79 -25.79 15.30
CA SER A 66 16.32 -26.81 14.38
C SER A 66 16.50 -26.28 12.95
N GLY A 67 15.77 -25.23 12.58
CA GLY A 67 15.86 -24.55 11.29
C GLY A 67 17.14 -23.72 11.09
N PRO A 68 17.30 -23.07 9.92
CA PRO A 68 18.49 -22.28 9.63
C PRO A 68 18.57 -21.00 10.47
N ALA A 69 19.79 -20.53 10.72
CA ALA A 69 20.00 -19.20 11.31
C ALA A 69 19.62 -18.11 10.30
N ILE A 70 18.79 -17.15 10.72
CA ILE A 70 18.28 -16.08 9.81
C ILE A 70 19.04 -14.75 9.92
N SER A 71 19.98 -14.66 10.87
CA SER A 71 20.85 -13.50 11.05
C SER A 71 22.15 -13.89 11.74
N LYS A 72 23.12 -12.97 11.74
CA LYS A 72 24.37 -13.14 12.49
C LYS A 72 24.14 -13.26 14.01
N LEU A 73 23.08 -12.65 14.53
CA LEU A 73 22.73 -12.79 15.95
C LEU A 73 22.26 -14.21 16.23
N ASP A 74 21.36 -14.73 15.40
CA ASP A 74 20.84 -16.09 15.50
C ASP A 74 21.95 -17.14 15.40
N GLU A 75 22.84 -16.98 14.42
CA GLU A 75 24.01 -17.86 14.25
C GLU A 75 24.90 -17.87 15.49
N ALA A 76 25.19 -16.70 16.07
CA ALA A 76 26.02 -16.59 17.28
C ALA A 76 25.35 -17.21 18.51
N LEU A 77 24.03 -17.02 18.68
CA LEU A 77 23.29 -17.62 19.79
C LEU A 77 23.26 -19.15 19.71
N ARG A 78 23.16 -19.71 18.50
CA ARG A 78 23.17 -21.16 18.28
C ARG A 78 24.55 -21.77 18.58
N LYS A 79 25.64 -21.16 18.11
CA LYS A 79 27.01 -21.60 18.42
C LYS A 79 27.33 -21.54 19.91
N ALA A 80 26.83 -20.51 20.60
CA ALA A 80 26.98 -20.39 22.05
C ALA A 80 26.22 -21.51 22.79
N ALA A 81 25.06 -21.94 22.28
CA ALA A 81 24.27 -23.01 22.89
C ALA A 81 24.90 -24.41 22.69
N THR A 82 25.65 -24.65 21.60
CA THR A 82 26.32 -25.92 21.31
C THR A 82 27.72 -26.04 21.92
N GLY A 83 28.25 -24.98 22.54
CA GLY A 83 29.62 -24.94 23.07
C GLY A 83 30.70 -24.74 22.00
N GLU A 84 30.34 -24.64 20.72
CA GLU A 84 31.28 -24.37 19.61
C GLU A 84 31.82 -22.93 19.61
N GLY A 85 31.32 -22.07 20.51
CA GLY A 85 31.70 -20.67 20.67
C GLY A 85 32.52 -20.35 21.92
N GLU A 86 33.17 -21.32 22.57
CA GLU A 86 34.02 -21.07 23.75
C GLU A 86 35.08 -19.98 23.45
N GLY A 87 34.89 -18.80 24.06
CA GLY A 87 35.77 -17.63 23.93
C GLY A 87 35.18 -16.43 23.18
N GLU A 88 34.16 -16.64 22.34
CA GLU A 88 33.43 -15.55 21.67
C GLU A 88 32.21 -15.15 22.51
N LYS A 89 32.34 -14.11 23.35
CA LYS A 89 31.17 -13.50 23.99
C LYS A 89 30.21 -13.07 22.87
N PRO A 90 28.92 -13.48 22.90
CA PRO A 90 27.96 -12.96 21.95
C PRO A 90 28.03 -11.43 22.02
N PRO A 91 28.17 -10.74 20.87
CA PRO A 91 28.26 -9.28 20.85
C PRO A 91 27.14 -8.70 21.70
N ALA A 92 27.44 -7.65 22.48
CA ALA A 92 26.46 -6.92 23.28
C ALA A 92 25.37 -6.35 22.36
N THR A 93 24.38 -7.19 22.06
CA THR A 93 23.34 -7.03 21.02
C THR A 93 23.85 -6.59 19.64
N PRO A 94 23.96 -7.49 18.64
CA PRO A 94 23.96 -7.06 17.24
C PRO A 94 22.75 -6.16 17.02
N LYS A 95 22.98 -4.96 16.47
CA LYS A 95 21.89 -4.05 16.09
C LYS A 95 21.18 -4.59 14.85
N HIS A 96 20.43 -5.68 14.99
CA HIS A 96 19.49 -6.14 13.98
C HIS A 96 18.39 -5.08 13.86
N ALA A 97 18.21 -4.51 12.66
CA ALA A 97 17.07 -3.65 12.41
C ALA A 97 15.82 -4.55 12.40
N PRO A 98 14.77 -4.27 13.19
CA PRO A 98 13.68 -5.22 13.36
C PRO A 98 12.88 -5.52 12.09
N GLY A 99 12.76 -4.54 11.21
CA GLY A 99 11.93 -4.65 10.02
C GLY A 99 11.28 -3.32 9.66
N TRP A 100 10.29 -3.41 8.79
CA TRP A 100 9.56 -2.27 8.23
C TRP A 100 8.07 -2.58 8.21
N ASP A 101 7.28 -1.59 8.61
CA ASP A 101 5.83 -1.62 8.51
C ASP A 101 5.40 -0.95 7.20
N MET A 102 4.82 -1.75 6.31
CA MET A 102 4.17 -1.33 5.09
C MET A 102 2.66 -1.20 5.36
N THR A 103 2.20 0.04 5.53
CA THR A 103 0.80 0.32 5.81
C THR A 103 0.05 0.63 4.52
N PHE A 104 -0.90 -0.23 4.14
CA PHE A 104 -1.79 -0.05 3.00
C PHE A 104 -3.13 0.50 3.50
N SER A 105 -3.59 1.64 2.99
CA SER A 105 -4.86 2.25 3.39
C SER A 105 -5.79 2.44 2.20
N ALA A 106 -7.02 1.97 2.31
CA ALA A 106 -8.05 2.13 1.28
C ALA A 106 -8.54 3.59 1.16
N PRO A 107 -9.18 3.97 0.05
CA PRO A 107 -9.94 5.23 -0.03
C PRO A 107 -10.98 5.35 1.08
N LYS A 108 -11.40 6.59 1.38
CA LYS A 108 -12.34 6.83 2.50
C LYS A 108 -13.72 6.27 2.16
N SER A 109 -14.22 6.52 0.95
CA SER A 109 -15.51 5.95 0.49
C SER A 109 -15.53 4.43 0.53
N PHE A 110 -14.43 3.79 0.12
CA PHE A 110 -14.25 2.34 0.22
C PHE A 110 -14.34 1.86 1.66
N SER A 111 -13.64 2.53 2.58
CA SER A 111 -13.67 2.19 4.01
C SER A 111 -15.08 2.34 4.60
N ILE A 112 -15.84 3.35 4.19
CA ILE A 112 -17.22 3.57 4.64
C ILE A 112 -18.11 2.41 4.17
N MET A 113 -18.06 2.04 2.89
CA MET A 113 -18.87 0.93 2.38
C MET A 113 -18.48 -0.41 3.03
N ALA A 114 -17.18 -0.70 3.13
CA ALA A 114 -16.70 -1.94 3.72
C ALA A 114 -17.07 -2.08 5.20
N LEU A 115 -16.95 -1.00 5.99
CA LEU A 115 -17.01 -1.09 7.46
C LEU A 115 -18.30 -0.56 8.07
N VAL A 116 -18.96 0.42 7.43
CA VAL A 116 -20.19 1.05 7.94
C VAL A 116 -21.41 0.40 7.31
N ALA A 117 -21.43 0.31 5.97
CA ALA A 117 -22.48 -0.46 5.28
C ALA A 117 -22.36 -1.95 5.63
N GLY A 118 -21.13 -2.44 5.77
CA GLY A 118 -20.83 -3.82 6.16
C GLY A 118 -20.67 -4.77 4.98
N ASP A 119 -20.24 -4.26 3.82
CA ASP A 119 -20.01 -5.09 2.64
C ASP A 119 -18.68 -5.87 2.78
N ASP A 120 -18.77 -7.13 3.19
CA ASP A 120 -17.63 -8.03 3.34
C ASP A 120 -16.89 -8.30 2.02
N ARG A 121 -17.55 -8.15 0.86
CA ARG A 121 -16.89 -8.34 -0.47
C ARG A 121 -15.77 -7.32 -0.67
N LEU A 122 -15.96 -6.10 -0.16
CA LEU A 122 -14.94 -5.06 -0.19
C LEU A 122 -13.80 -5.37 0.79
N GLN A 123 -14.09 -5.99 1.93
CA GLN A 123 -13.04 -6.37 2.88
C GLN A 123 -12.12 -7.47 2.30
N ASP A 124 -12.71 -8.46 1.64
CA ASP A 124 -11.93 -9.51 0.96
C ASP A 124 -11.16 -8.95 -0.24
N LEU A 125 -11.74 -8.02 -0.99
CA LEU A 125 -11.04 -7.30 -2.05
C LEU A 125 -9.84 -6.50 -1.52
N HIS A 126 -9.96 -5.88 -0.35
CA HIS A 126 -8.86 -5.15 0.28
C HIS A 126 -7.67 -6.08 0.54
N ASN A 127 -7.90 -7.19 1.22
CA ASN A 127 -6.87 -8.17 1.54
C ASN A 127 -6.21 -8.74 0.28
N ARG A 128 -7.00 -9.11 -0.74
CA ARG A 128 -6.46 -9.57 -2.04
C ARG A 128 -5.60 -8.50 -2.72
N SER A 129 -6.00 -7.24 -2.66
CA SER A 129 -5.25 -6.13 -3.27
C SER A 129 -3.93 -5.86 -2.55
N VAL A 130 -3.91 -6.00 -1.22
CA VAL A 130 -2.67 -5.95 -0.41
C VAL A 130 -1.74 -7.10 -0.81
N GLN A 131 -2.27 -8.32 -0.88
CA GLN A 131 -1.49 -9.49 -1.27
C GLN A 131 -0.88 -9.34 -2.66
N ARG A 132 -1.64 -8.84 -3.66
CA ARG A 132 -1.10 -8.58 -5.01
C ARG A 132 0.06 -7.60 -5.02
N ALA A 133 -0.01 -6.54 -4.23
CA ALA A 133 1.11 -5.60 -4.10
C ALA A 133 2.32 -6.24 -3.41
N MET A 134 2.09 -7.10 -2.41
CA MET A 134 3.15 -7.83 -1.71
C MET A 134 3.80 -8.91 -2.58
N ASP A 135 3.04 -9.64 -3.41
CA ASP A 135 3.59 -10.59 -4.39
C ASP A 135 4.56 -9.89 -5.35
N TYR A 136 4.18 -8.69 -5.82
CA TYR A 136 5.03 -7.88 -6.68
C TYR A 136 6.27 -7.38 -5.93
N ALA A 137 6.10 -6.92 -4.69
CA ALA A 137 7.21 -6.47 -3.85
C ALA A 137 8.21 -7.60 -3.57
N GLU A 138 7.71 -8.79 -3.23
CA GLU A 138 8.50 -9.98 -3.00
C GLU A 138 9.25 -10.40 -4.25
N LYS A 139 8.59 -10.42 -5.41
CA LYS A 139 9.23 -10.85 -6.66
C LYS A 139 10.32 -9.88 -7.15
N HIS A 140 10.13 -8.57 -6.97
CA HIS A 140 10.97 -7.56 -7.62
C HIS A 140 11.88 -6.78 -6.67
N PHE A 141 11.55 -6.69 -5.38
CA PHE A 141 12.21 -5.79 -4.43
C PHE A 141 12.68 -6.47 -3.13
N SER A 142 12.63 -7.80 -3.06
CA SER A 142 13.36 -8.58 -2.07
C SER A 142 14.85 -8.59 -2.45
N VAL A 143 15.61 -7.60 -1.99
CA VAL A 143 17.02 -7.47 -2.37
C VAL A 143 17.90 -7.71 -1.16
N THR A 144 19.01 -8.42 -1.34
CA THR A 144 20.09 -8.51 -0.35
C THR A 144 21.38 -7.93 -0.91
N ARG A 145 22.32 -7.62 -0.02
CA ARG A 145 23.68 -7.20 -0.36
C ARG A 145 24.70 -8.24 0.07
N THR A 146 25.49 -8.67 -0.90
CA THR A 146 26.68 -9.50 -0.67
C THR A 146 27.92 -8.64 -0.87
N ARG A 147 28.96 -8.91 -0.09
CA ARG A 147 30.30 -8.36 -0.33
C ARG A 147 31.16 -9.45 -0.94
N ASP A 148 31.86 -9.14 -2.01
CA ASP A 148 32.92 -10.01 -2.50
C ASP A 148 34.20 -9.88 -1.64
N GLY A 149 35.15 -10.78 -1.86
CA GLY A 149 36.42 -10.80 -1.13
C GLY A 149 37.31 -9.57 -1.39
N ALA A 150 37.04 -8.78 -2.43
CA ALA A 150 37.74 -7.53 -2.75
C ALA A 150 37.04 -6.29 -2.17
N GLY A 151 35.92 -6.46 -1.44
CA GLY A 151 35.15 -5.39 -0.82
C GLY A 151 34.08 -4.77 -1.73
N GLY A 152 33.90 -5.29 -2.95
CA GLY A 152 32.81 -4.91 -3.85
C GLY A 152 31.45 -5.32 -3.27
N VAL A 153 30.44 -4.46 -3.46
CA VAL A 153 29.07 -4.72 -3.01
C VAL A 153 28.24 -5.14 -4.21
N ARG A 154 27.63 -6.32 -4.14
CA ARG A 154 26.67 -6.80 -5.13
C ARG A 154 25.28 -6.89 -4.52
N GLU A 155 24.30 -6.35 -5.24
CA GLU A 155 22.89 -6.51 -4.93
C GLU A 155 22.31 -7.66 -5.76
N SER A 156 21.45 -8.47 -5.15
CA SER A 156 20.73 -9.55 -5.82
C SER A 156 19.31 -9.63 -5.31
N ILE A 157 18.36 -9.83 -6.24
CA ILE A 157 16.97 -10.12 -5.89
C ILE A 157 16.92 -11.58 -5.42
N THR A 158 16.31 -11.81 -4.26
CA THR A 158 16.18 -13.12 -3.61
C THR A 158 14.85 -13.80 -3.90
N GLY A 159 13.82 -13.04 -4.26
CA GLY A 159 12.49 -13.55 -4.63
C GLY A 159 11.65 -14.03 -3.45
N ASN A 160 12.02 -13.68 -2.21
CA ASN A 160 11.29 -14.09 -1.00
C ASN A 160 11.35 -13.01 0.09
N LEU A 161 10.25 -12.81 0.80
CA LEU A 161 10.13 -11.99 1.99
C LEU A 161 9.54 -12.83 3.14
N VAL A 162 9.87 -12.45 4.37
CA VAL A 162 9.16 -12.90 5.57
C VAL A 162 8.37 -11.71 6.05
N TYR A 163 7.04 -11.80 6.08
CA TYR A 163 6.21 -10.74 6.63
C TYR A 163 5.00 -11.28 7.38
N ALA A 164 4.45 -10.43 8.25
CA ALA A 164 3.21 -10.71 8.96
C ALA A 164 2.20 -9.59 8.74
N THR A 165 0.94 -9.93 8.47
CA THR A 165 -0.10 -8.97 8.08
C THR A 165 -1.21 -8.91 9.12
N THR A 166 -1.67 -7.72 9.47
CA THR A 166 -2.89 -7.53 10.28
C THR A 166 -3.74 -6.42 9.68
N GLU A 167 -5.07 -6.62 9.70
CA GLU A 167 -6.07 -5.69 9.19
C GLU A 167 -6.66 -4.86 10.33
N HIS A 168 -6.94 -3.59 10.06
CA HIS A 168 -7.60 -2.68 10.97
C HIS A 168 -8.70 -1.89 10.27
N GLY A 169 -9.81 -1.68 10.98
CA GLY A 169 -10.96 -0.92 10.47
C GLY A 169 -11.08 0.51 11.01
N MET A 170 -10.24 0.95 11.95
CA MET A 170 -10.47 2.21 12.66
C MET A 170 -9.25 3.13 12.68
N SER A 171 -9.50 4.41 12.46
CA SER A 171 -8.52 5.47 12.66
C SER A 171 -8.32 5.74 14.14
N ARG A 172 -7.26 6.46 14.50
CA ARG A 172 -7.06 6.88 15.89
C ARG A 172 -8.11 7.85 16.42
N ALA A 173 -8.81 8.55 15.54
CA ALA A 173 -9.92 9.42 15.90
C ALA A 173 -11.26 8.65 15.99
N GLY A 174 -11.25 7.33 15.79
CA GLY A 174 -12.48 6.53 15.76
C GLY A 174 -13.19 6.53 14.41
N ASP A 175 -12.58 7.05 13.35
CA ASP A 175 -13.19 7.07 12.01
C ASP A 175 -13.05 5.72 11.29
N PRO A 176 -14.01 5.31 10.44
CA PRO A 176 -13.89 4.11 9.60
C PRO A 176 -12.71 4.28 8.64
N THR A 177 -11.69 3.43 8.78
CA THR A 177 -10.47 3.47 7.97
C THR A 177 -9.95 2.05 7.79
N MET A 178 -10.18 1.47 6.62
CA MET A 178 -9.67 0.15 6.29
C MET A 178 -8.20 0.22 5.89
N HIS A 179 -7.35 -0.49 6.65
CA HIS A 179 -5.93 -0.54 6.39
C HIS A 179 -5.27 -1.81 6.92
N ASN A 180 -4.23 -2.27 6.24
CA ASN A 180 -3.38 -3.37 6.70
C ASN A 180 -2.01 -2.85 7.10
N HIS A 181 -1.49 -3.36 8.21
CA HIS A 181 -0.07 -3.34 8.52
C HIS A 181 0.56 -4.63 8.02
N VAL A 182 1.52 -4.50 7.10
CA VAL A 182 2.35 -5.61 6.65
C VAL A 182 3.75 -5.40 7.20
N VAL A 183 4.09 -6.14 8.25
CA VAL A 183 5.38 -6.05 8.93
C VAL A 183 6.37 -6.97 8.24
N VAL A 184 7.24 -6.38 7.41
CA VAL A 184 8.31 -7.08 6.70
C VAL A 184 9.53 -7.21 7.59
N MET A 185 9.95 -8.44 7.84
CA MET A 185 11.14 -8.77 8.65
C MET A 185 12.41 -8.44 7.89
N ASN A 186 13.48 -8.11 8.62
CA ASN A 186 14.78 -7.81 8.02
C ASN A 186 15.59 -9.08 7.74
N THR A 187 15.01 -9.98 6.96
CA THR A 187 15.67 -11.20 6.52
C THR A 187 15.10 -11.67 5.18
N THR A 188 15.96 -12.30 4.38
CA THR A 188 15.62 -12.92 3.10
C THR A 188 16.65 -13.98 2.75
N GLN A 189 16.26 -15.01 2.02
CA GLN A 189 17.10 -16.15 1.68
C GLN A 189 17.69 -16.01 0.28
N THR A 190 19.00 -16.16 0.13
CA THR A 190 19.64 -16.23 -1.19
C THR A 190 19.32 -17.55 -1.89
N GLU A 191 19.56 -17.62 -3.20
CA GLU A 191 19.45 -18.86 -3.99
C GLU A 191 20.33 -19.99 -3.43
N ALA A 192 21.47 -19.65 -2.81
CA ALA A 192 22.35 -20.60 -2.13
C ALA A 192 21.83 -21.06 -0.74
N GLY A 193 20.59 -20.72 -0.38
CA GLY A 193 19.96 -21.09 0.89
C GLY A 193 20.40 -20.24 2.10
N LYS A 194 21.29 -19.25 1.90
CA LYS A 194 21.82 -18.42 2.99
C LYS A 194 20.90 -17.27 3.32
N TRP A 195 20.55 -17.11 4.59
CA TRP A 195 19.75 -15.98 5.06
C TRP A 195 20.61 -14.73 5.30
N GLN A 196 20.10 -13.59 4.85
CA GLN A 196 20.79 -12.30 4.90
C GLN A 196 19.81 -11.16 5.18
N ALA A 197 20.35 -10.01 5.58
CA ALA A 197 19.55 -8.81 5.81
C ALA A 197 18.96 -8.27 4.50
N LEU A 198 17.73 -7.77 4.59
CA LEU A 198 17.01 -7.16 3.48
C LEU A 198 17.55 -5.74 3.20
N GLU A 199 17.95 -5.47 1.96
CA GLU A 199 18.29 -4.13 1.46
C GLU A 199 17.00 -3.39 1.02
N THR A 200 16.46 -2.62 1.95
CA THR A 200 15.14 -2.00 1.81
C THR A 200 15.10 -0.73 0.98
N ARG A 201 16.25 -0.23 0.51
CA ARG A 201 16.28 0.94 -0.38
C ARG A 201 15.38 0.74 -1.60
N HIS A 202 15.26 -0.49 -2.12
CA HIS A 202 14.40 -0.81 -3.25
C HIS A 202 12.90 -0.69 -2.91
N LEU A 203 12.48 -1.17 -1.73
CA LEU A 203 11.10 -0.97 -1.25
C LEU A 203 10.74 0.51 -1.14
N TYR A 204 11.64 1.34 -0.57
CA TYR A 204 11.41 2.78 -0.48
C TYR A 204 11.37 3.46 -1.85
N LYS A 205 12.31 3.12 -2.74
CA LYS A 205 12.39 3.68 -4.09
C LYS A 205 11.14 3.36 -4.91
N HIS A 206 10.55 2.18 -4.71
CA HIS A 206 9.41 1.68 -5.48
C HIS A 206 8.08 1.73 -4.71
N MET A 207 8.03 2.35 -3.52
CA MET A 207 6.82 2.51 -2.70
C MET A 207 5.65 3.13 -3.51
N ASN A 208 5.94 4.10 -4.37
CA ASN A 208 4.91 4.69 -5.22
C ASN A 208 4.31 3.70 -6.22
N LEU A 209 5.14 2.84 -6.84
CA LEU A 209 4.66 1.81 -7.75
C LEU A 209 3.77 0.82 -6.99
N LEU A 210 4.27 0.26 -5.88
CA LEU A 210 3.52 -0.68 -5.03
C LEU A 210 2.19 -0.09 -4.57
N GLY A 211 2.19 1.19 -4.20
CA GLY A 211 0.98 1.93 -3.87
C GLY A 211 -0.01 2.02 -5.03
N GLN A 212 0.44 2.21 -6.27
CA GLN A 212 -0.44 2.25 -7.44
C GLN A 212 -0.93 0.86 -7.87
N ILE A 213 -0.11 -0.19 -7.74
CA ILE A 213 -0.56 -1.59 -7.91
C ILE A 213 -1.76 -1.85 -6.99
N TYR A 214 -1.59 -1.58 -5.70
CA TYR A 214 -2.66 -1.72 -4.72
C TYR A 214 -3.90 -0.88 -5.06
N GLN A 215 -3.74 0.39 -5.48
CA GLN A 215 -4.88 1.24 -5.84
C GLN A 215 -5.61 0.75 -7.11
N ALA A 216 -4.89 0.24 -8.11
CA ALA A 216 -5.46 -0.31 -9.33
C ALA A 216 -6.22 -1.60 -9.05
N GLU A 217 -5.64 -2.52 -8.27
CA GLU A 217 -6.32 -3.76 -7.85
C GLU A 217 -7.62 -3.46 -7.11
N LEU A 218 -7.61 -2.51 -6.18
CA LEU A 218 -8.85 -2.11 -5.49
C LEU A 218 -9.86 -1.46 -6.44
N GLN A 219 -9.42 -0.55 -7.33
CA GLN A 219 -10.34 0.20 -8.19
C GLN A 219 -11.03 -0.72 -9.21
N ILE A 220 -10.24 -1.59 -9.83
CA ILE A 220 -10.72 -2.57 -10.80
C ILE A 220 -11.63 -3.56 -10.10
N GLY A 221 -11.20 -4.11 -8.96
CA GLY A 221 -12.01 -5.04 -8.18
C GLY A 221 -13.32 -4.42 -7.66
N ALA A 222 -13.32 -3.15 -7.26
CA ALA A 222 -14.54 -2.48 -6.80
C ALA A 222 -15.56 -2.36 -7.96
N ARG A 223 -15.09 -2.09 -9.18
CA ARG A 223 -15.93 -2.12 -10.38
C ARG A 223 -16.40 -3.53 -10.72
N GLU A 224 -15.56 -4.55 -10.57
CA GLU A 224 -15.96 -5.95 -10.73
C GLU A 224 -17.07 -6.33 -9.73
N LEU A 225 -17.08 -5.74 -8.53
CA LEU A 225 -18.14 -5.88 -7.53
C LEU A 225 -19.38 -4.99 -7.79
N GLY A 226 -19.41 -4.26 -8.90
CA GLY A 226 -20.55 -3.44 -9.31
C GLY A 226 -20.49 -1.97 -8.85
N TYR A 227 -19.46 -1.54 -8.11
CA TYR A 227 -19.35 -0.14 -7.67
C TYR A 227 -18.90 0.79 -8.79
N ASN A 228 -19.61 1.91 -8.95
CA ASN A 228 -19.14 3.00 -9.78
C ASN A 228 -17.98 3.73 -9.08
N VAL A 229 -16.98 4.15 -9.85
CA VAL A 229 -15.78 4.80 -9.32
C VAL A 229 -15.45 6.08 -10.07
N VAL A 230 -14.75 6.99 -9.43
CA VAL A 230 -14.19 8.19 -10.06
C VAL A 230 -12.81 8.52 -9.53
N GLN A 231 -11.98 9.16 -10.35
CA GLN A 231 -10.69 9.69 -9.89
C GLN A 231 -10.90 10.72 -8.78
N GLY A 232 -10.04 10.63 -7.76
CA GLY A 232 -9.97 11.50 -6.61
C GLY A 232 -9.39 12.87 -6.97
N LYS A 233 -9.12 13.71 -5.97
CA LYS A 233 -8.60 15.08 -6.20
C LYS A 233 -7.11 15.07 -6.62
N THR A 234 -6.39 13.99 -6.34
CA THR A 234 -4.96 13.84 -6.62
C THR A 234 -4.71 12.67 -7.56
N ALA A 235 -3.66 12.75 -8.38
CA ALA A 235 -3.34 11.73 -9.37
C ALA A 235 -3.09 10.36 -8.71
N GLY A 236 -3.69 9.30 -9.27
CA GLY A 236 -3.60 7.93 -8.75
C GLY A 236 -4.42 7.68 -7.47
N THR A 237 -5.39 8.55 -7.15
CA THR A 237 -6.40 8.33 -6.11
C THR A 237 -7.78 8.24 -6.75
N TRP A 238 -8.72 7.59 -6.07
CA TRP A 238 -10.09 7.41 -6.55
C TRP A 238 -11.04 7.22 -5.37
N GLU A 239 -12.33 7.41 -5.60
CA GLU A 239 -13.41 7.18 -4.64
C GLU A 239 -14.58 6.45 -5.35
N ILE A 240 -15.44 5.78 -4.58
CA ILE A 240 -16.75 5.31 -5.04
C ILE A 240 -17.57 6.54 -5.44
N ALA A 241 -18.20 6.48 -6.61
CA ALA A 241 -18.77 7.64 -7.30
C ALA A 241 -19.82 8.37 -6.46
N GLU A 242 -20.61 7.62 -5.69
CA GLU A 242 -21.66 8.10 -4.80
C GLU A 242 -21.13 9.03 -3.68
N PHE A 243 -19.81 9.08 -3.46
CA PHE A 243 -19.16 9.91 -2.44
C PHE A 243 -18.37 11.09 -3.02
N ALA A 244 -18.25 11.24 -4.34
CA ALA A 244 -17.11 11.96 -4.90
C ALA A 244 -17.32 13.47 -5.21
N ASN A 245 -18.51 14.03 -4.99
CA ASN A 245 -18.79 15.45 -5.26
C ASN A 245 -19.43 16.18 -4.08
N GLY A 246 -18.80 17.28 -3.65
CA GLY A 246 -19.32 18.17 -2.62
C GLY A 246 -20.55 18.98 -3.08
N ARG A 247 -21.09 19.76 -2.13
CA ARG A 247 -22.36 20.52 -2.15
C ARG A 247 -22.70 21.31 -3.43
N THR A 248 -21.73 21.61 -4.31
CA THR A 248 -21.94 22.38 -5.54
C THR A 248 -22.60 21.59 -6.68
N ALA A 249 -22.65 20.25 -6.63
CA ALA A 249 -23.23 19.42 -7.69
C ALA A 249 -24.78 19.38 -7.70
N GLN A 250 -25.41 19.61 -6.55
CA GLN A 250 -26.87 19.66 -6.42
C GLN A 250 -27.49 20.83 -7.21
N ALA A 251 -26.72 21.89 -7.46
CA ALA A 251 -27.15 23.07 -8.20
C ALA A 251 -27.12 22.92 -9.74
N LEU A 252 -26.58 21.81 -10.28
CA LEU A 252 -26.28 21.68 -11.72
C LEU A 252 -26.95 20.47 -12.40
N ASN A 253 -27.99 19.86 -11.81
CA ASN A 253 -28.67 18.66 -12.36
C ASN A 253 -27.68 17.55 -12.78
N SER A 254 -26.56 17.44 -12.06
CA SER A 254 -25.56 16.41 -12.23
C SER A 254 -25.83 15.36 -11.15
N SER A 255 -26.19 14.14 -11.56
CA SER A 255 -26.46 13.01 -10.68
C SER A 255 -25.19 12.57 -9.93
N VAL A 256 -24.82 13.27 -8.85
CA VAL A 256 -23.65 12.92 -8.03
C VAL A 256 -23.84 13.37 -6.58
N GLY A 257 -23.29 12.66 -5.60
CA GLY A 257 -23.83 11.41 -5.07
C GLY A 257 -24.12 11.68 -3.58
N PRO A 258 -25.13 11.04 -2.97
CA PRO A 258 -25.70 11.46 -1.69
C PRO A 258 -24.71 11.43 -0.50
N ALA A 259 -23.54 10.79 -0.65
CA ALA A 259 -22.70 10.40 0.48
C ALA A 259 -21.43 11.26 0.67
N SER A 260 -21.21 12.30 -0.14
CA SER A 260 -19.95 13.04 -0.14
C SER A 260 -19.55 13.65 1.20
N GLN A 261 -20.53 14.14 1.97
CA GLN A 261 -20.32 14.70 3.31
C GLN A 261 -19.71 13.69 4.28
N LEU A 262 -19.97 12.38 4.10
CA LEU A 262 -19.41 11.35 4.97
C LEU A 262 -17.89 11.22 4.83
N ILE A 263 -17.32 11.53 3.67
CA ILE A 263 -15.85 11.56 3.53
C ILE A 263 -15.27 12.62 4.47
N GLU A 264 -15.86 13.81 4.53
CA GLU A 264 -15.38 14.90 5.36
C GLU A 264 -15.62 14.62 6.85
N ILE A 265 -16.82 14.16 7.20
CA ILE A 265 -17.22 13.80 8.58
C ILE A 265 -16.34 12.69 9.15
N PHE A 266 -16.03 11.66 8.37
CA PHE A 266 -15.17 10.54 8.78
C PHE A 266 -13.68 10.76 8.46
N SER A 267 -13.27 12.01 8.26
CA SER A 267 -11.86 12.40 8.08
C SER A 267 -11.39 13.38 9.16
N GLN A 268 -11.90 13.26 10.38
CA GLN A 268 -11.61 14.17 11.49
C GLN A 268 -10.11 14.27 11.76
N ARG A 269 -9.39 13.14 11.70
CA ARG A 269 -7.93 13.15 11.85
C ARG A 269 -7.23 13.98 10.77
N HIS A 270 -7.72 13.96 9.53
CA HIS A 270 -7.14 14.73 8.45
C HIS A 270 -7.36 16.23 8.67
N ALA A 271 -8.59 16.63 9.01
CA ALA A 271 -8.93 18.03 9.32
C ALA A 271 -8.04 18.57 10.46
N LEU A 272 -7.92 17.82 11.55
CA LEU A 272 -7.09 18.19 12.70
C LEU A 272 -5.60 18.30 12.35
N ILE A 273 -5.08 17.40 11.52
CA ILE A 273 -3.68 17.46 11.07
C ILE A 273 -3.46 18.71 10.20
N THR A 274 -4.38 19.00 9.28
CA THR A 274 -4.28 20.16 8.38
C THR A 274 -4.27 21.46 9.18
N GLU A 275 -5.23 21.64 10.09
CA GLU A 275 -5.31 22.82 10.97
C GLU A 275 -4.02 23.01 11.78
N ARG A 276 -3.48 21.93 12.36
CA ARG A 276 -2.23 21.99 13.13
C ARG A 276 -1.01 22.32 12.28
N LEU A 277 -0.93 21.75 11.08
CA LEU A 277 0.16 22.05 10.16
C LEU A 277 0.12 23.51 9.71
N GLU A 278 -1.08 24.06 9.47
CA GLU A 278 -1.28 25.47 9.15
C GLU A 278 -0.89 26.37 10.32
N ALA A 279 -1.36 26.08 11.53
CA ALA A 279 -1.00 26.82 12.73
C ALA A 279 0.52 26.81 12.99
N GLU A 280 1.18 25.66 12.84
CA GLU A 280 2.63 25.55 13.03
C GLU A 280 3.40 26.27 11.90
N THR A 281 2.90 26.23 10.66
CA THR A 281 3.48 26.98 9.53
C THR A 281 3.41 28.49 9.77
N LEU A 282 2.25 28.98 10.23
CA LEU A 282 2.04 30.38 10.62
C LEU A 282 2.97 30.77 11.77
N THR A 283 3.08 29.93 12.79
CA THR A 283 3.96 30.15 13.96
C THR A 283 5.43 30.27 13.54
N LYS A 284 5.88 29.46 12.57
CA LYS A 284 7.27 29.50 12.09
C LYS A 284 7.54 30.54 11.02
N GLY A 285 6.51 31.14 10.42
CA GLY A 285 6.63 32.08 9.31
C GLY A 285 7.25 31.49 8.05
N ARG A 286 7.31 30.14 7.94
CA ARG A 286 7.86 29.41 6.79
C ARG A 286 7.24 28.02 6.66
N ASP A 287 7.36 27.45 5.47
CA ASP A 287 6.98 26.05 5.24
C ASP A 287 7.73 25.08 6.18
N LEU A 288 6.98 24.10 6.68
CA LEU A 288 7.52 23.04 7.51
C LEU A 288 8.33 22.03 6.69
N THR A 289 9.49 21.64 7.20
CA THR A 289 10.29 20.53 6.68
C THR A 289 9.55 19.20 6.86
N PRO A 290 9.89 18.13 6.11
CA PRO A 290 9.26 16.82 6.28
C PRO A 290 9.34 16.27 7.71
N ALA A 291 10.46 16.51 8.41
CA ALA A 291 10.66 16.09 9.80
C ALA A 291 9.74 16.84 10.77
N GLU A 292 9.58 18.16 10.58
CA GLU A 292 8.69 18.99 11.39
C GLU A 292 7.22 18.60 11.17
N ARG A 293 6.80 18.41 9.91
CA ARG A 293 5.44 17.92 9.60
C ARG A 293 5.17 16.58 10.30
N GLN A 294 6.14 15.67 10.24
CA GLN A 294 6.02 14.36 10.91
C GLN A 294 5.96 14.48 12.43
N ALA A 295 6.67 15.45 13.04
CA ALA A 295 6.60 15.71 14.48
C ALA A 295 5.22 16.24 14.88
N VAL A 296 4.65 17.20 14.14
CA VAL A 296 3.29 17.73 14.38
C VAL A 296 2.23 16.63 14.28
N ILE A 297 2.35 15.73 13.28
CA ILE A 297 1.43 14.60 13.10
C ILE A 297 1.48 13.60 14.29
N LEU A 298 2.61 13.53 14.99
CA LEU A 298 2.84 12.57 16.09
C LEU A 298 2.61 13.14 17.49
N ARG A 299 2.75 14.46 17.69
CA ARG A 299 2.77 15.11 19.02
C ARG A 299 1.50 14.84 19.83
N ASP A 300 0.33 15.08 19.24
CA ASP A 300 -0.95 15.02 19.95
C ASP A 300 -1.80 13.87 19.39
N ARG A 301 -1.19 12.67 19.43
CA ARG A 301 -1.77 11.44 18.92
C ARG A 301 -2.67 10.84 20.01
N PRO A 302 -4.00 10.81 19.84
CA PRO A 302 -4.87 10.19 20.84
C PRO A 302 -4.55 8.70 20.99
N SER A 303 -4.84 8.16 22.18
CA SER A 303 -4.88 6.73 22.43
C SER A 303 -5.93 6.08 21.53
N LYS A 304 -5.76 4.79 21.23
CA LYS A 304 -6.79 4.02 20.50
C LYS A 304 -8.04 3.94 21.40
N LEU A 305 -9.22 4.08 20.81
CA LEU A 305 -10.49 3.84 21.51
C LEU A 305 -10.57 2.35 21.89
N GLY A 306 -10.99 2.06 23.12
CA GLY A 306 -11.20 0.70 23.62
C GLY A 306 -12.62 0.17 23.44
N SER A 307 -13.46 0.84 22.64
CA SER A 307 -14.87 0.50 22.45
C SER A 307 -15.06 -0.69 21.51
N PRO A 308 -15.95 -1.65 21.81
CA PRO A 308 -16.26 -2.78 20.92
C PRO A 308 -16.61 -2.35 19.48
N ARG A 309 -16.14 -3.11 18.48
CA ARG A 309 -16.37 -2.78 17.06
C ARG A 309 -17.85 -2.61 16.72
N ALA A 310 -18.72 -3.45 17.27
CA ALA A 310 -20.16 -3.38 17.00
C ALA A 310 -20.76 -2.04 17.44
N GLU A 311 -20.34 -1.51 18.60
CA GLU A 311 -20.78 -0.21 19.10
C GLU A 311 -20.26 0.94 18.23
N VAL A 312 -19.01 0.85 17.80
CA VAL A 312 -18.39 1.83 16.90
C VAL A 312 -19.09 1.83 15.53
N GLN A 313 -19.38 0.66 14.97
CA GLN A 313 -20.12 0.54 13.70
C GLN A 313 -21.55 1.04 13.82
N ALA A 314 -22.25 0.76 14.93
CA ALA A 314 -23.57 1.32 15.20
C ALA A 314 -23.53 2.85 15.24
N THR A 315 -22.51 3.43 15.87
CA THR A 315 -22.29 4.88 15.89
C THR A 315 -22.09 5.44 14.48
N TRP A 316 -21.27 4.78 13.65
CA TRP A 316 -21.06 5.22 12.26
C TRP A 316 -22.33 5.14 11.41
N ARG A 317 -23.14 4.09 11.58
CA ARG A 317 -24.43 3.95 10.88
C ARG A 317 -25.40 5.05 11.27
N ALA A 318 -25.51 5.36 12.57
CA ALA A 318 -26.35 6.46 13.06
C ALA A 318 -25.91 7.82 12.49
N ILE A 319 -24.60 8.05 12.32
CA ILE A 319 -24.09 9.25 11.66
C ILE A 319 -24.51 9.28 10.18
N ALA A 320 -24.37 8.18 9.44
CA ALA A 320 -24.77 8.12 8.04
C ALA A 320 -26.28 8.36 7.85
N GLU A 321 -27.12 7.76 8.71
CA GLU A 321 -28.57 7.96 8.71
C GLU A 321 -28.97 9.41 9.03
N LYS A 322 -28.33 10.02 10.03
CA LYS A 322 -28.55 11.43 10.39
C LYS A 322 -28.24 12.38 9.22
N GLU A 323 -27.22 12.04 8.43
CA GLU A 323 -26.81 12.80 7.26
C GLU A 323 -27.68 12.50 6.02
N GLY A 324 -28.69 11.64 6.15
CA GLY A 324 -29.61 11.28 5.07
C GLY A 324 -29.00 10.37 4.02
N VAL A 325 -27.93 9.65 4.36
CA VAL A 325 -27.20 8.79 3.43
C VAL A 325 -27.59 7.33 3.62
N ASP A 326 -28.32 6.77 2.66
CA ASP A 326 -28.64 5.35 2.64
C ASP A 326 -27.49 4.53 2.05
N LEU A 327 -26.61 4.05 2.93
CA LEU A 327 -25.48 3.18 2.53
C LEU A 327 -25.96 1.81 2.03
N LYS A 328 -27.11 1.30 2.49
CA LYS A 328 -27.65 0.02 2.02
C LYS A 328 -28.16 0.12 0.60
N ALA A 329 -28.79 1.24 0.23
CA ALA A 329 -29.18 1.48 -1.16
C ALA A 329 -27.96 1.53 -2.10
N ILE A 330 -26.83 2.10 -1.66
CA ILE A 330 -25.58 2.10 -2.45
C ILE A 330 -25.05 0.68 -2.63
N GLU A 331 -25.03 -0.12 -1.57
CA GLU A 331 -24.64 -1.53 -1.62
C GLU A 331 -25.55 -2.35 -2.54
N GLN A 332 -26.87 -2.23 -2.38
CA GLN A 332 -27.85 -2.91 -3.23
C GLN A 332 -27.68 -2.53 -4.71
N GLY A 333 -27.48 -1.24 -4.99
CA GLY A 333 -27.20 -0.78 -6.35
C GLY A 333 -25.92 -1.37 -6.93
N SER A 334 -24.92 -1.73 -6.09
CA SER A 334 -23.74 -2.47 -6.55
C SER A 334 -24.05 -3.93 -6.88
N LEU A 335 -24.91 -4.59 -6.08
CA LEU A 335 -25.33 -5.97 -6.28
C LEU A 335 -26.17 -6.16 -7.55
N GLU A 336 -26.97 -5.16 -7.91
CA GLU A 336 -27.81 -5.17 -9.11
C GLU A 336 -27.01 -4.96 -10.40
N ARG A 337 -25.76 -4.45 -10.31
CA ARG A 337 -24.90 -4.22 -11.47
C ARG A 337 -23.96 -5.39 -11.70
N THR A 338 -23.87 -5.85 -12.93
CA THR A 338 -22.84 -6.84 -13.33
C THR A 338 -21.43 -6.25 -13.26
N THR A 339 -21.26 -4.98 -13.63
CA THR A 339 -19.99 -4.26 -13.47
C THR A 339 -20.23 -2.76 -13.27
N GLY A 340 -19.43 -2.16 -12.41
CA GLY A 340 -19.42 -0.74 -12.15
C GLY A 340 -18.70 0.06 -13.23
N GLN A 341 -19.13 1.29 -13.41
CA GLN A 341 -18.61 2.23 -14.39
C GLN A 341 -17.52 3.12 -13.81
N ASN A 342 -16.61 3.59 -14.66
CA ASN A 342 -15.72 4.69 -14.31
C ASN A 342 -16.38 6.01 -14.76
N LEU A 343 -16.87 6.79 -13.81
CA LEU A 343 -17.61 8.04 -14.06
C LEU A 343 -16.71 9.28 -14.04
N THR A 344 -15.38 9.12 -14.09
CA THR A 344 -14.43 10.24 -13.97
C THR A 344 -14.69 11.36 -14.99
N ALA A 345 -15.05 11.00 -16.24
CA ALA A 345 -15.35 11.97 -17.29
C ALA A 345 -16.56 12.86 -16.97
N GLN A 346 -17.47 12.39 -16.12
CA GLN A 346 -18.68 13.11 -15.71
C GLN A 346 -18.42 14.10 -14.56
N ARG A 347 -17.20 14.11 -14.00
CA ARG A 347 -16.85 15.02 -12.91
C ARG A 347 -16.79 16.48 -13.38
N ILE A 348 -17.24 17.40 -12.53
CA ILE A 348 -17.08 18.84 -12.74
C ILE A 348 -15.68 19.28 -12.27
N GLY A 349 -15.10 20.28 -12.95
CA GLY A 349 -13.78 20.83 -12.62
C GLY A 349 -12.64 20.27 -13.47
N LYS A 350 -11.40 20.68 -13.14
CA LYS A 350 -10.21 20.46 -14.01
C LYS A 350 -9.98 18.99 -14.36
N ILE A 351 -10.22 18.05 -13.44
CA ILE A 351 -10.00 16.62 -13.67
C ILE A 351 -10.99 16.07 -14.70
N GLY A 352 -12.28 16.34 -14.54
CA GLY A 352 -13.29 15.88 -15.49
C GLY A 352 -13.23 16.65 -16.81
N LEU A 353 -12.86 17.94 -16.82
CA LEU A 353 -12.58 18.68 -18.05
C LEU A 353 -11.36 18.12 -18.77
N MET A 354 -10.25 17.83 -18.09
CA MET A 354 -9.07 17.22 -18.70
C MET A 354 -9.40 15.82 -19.25
N THR A 355 -10.23 15.05 -18.54
CA THR A 355 -10.70 13.73 -19.00
C THR A 355 -11.58 13.88 -20.25
N ARG A 356 -12.54 14.82 -20.26
CA ARG A 356 -13.38 15.11 -21.44
C ARG A 356 -12.56 15.63 -22.61
N LEU A 357 -11.71 16.63 -22.39
CA LEU A 357 -10.81 17.18 -23.40
C LEU A 357 -9.87 16.10 -23.95
N SER A 358 -9.36 15.19 -23.11
CA SER A 358 -8.59 14.04 -23.59
C SER A 358 -9.40 13.08 -24.46
N GLY A 359 -10.73 13.07 -24.33
CA GLY A 359 -11.67 12.37 -25.22
C GLY A 359 -12.11 13.16 -26.46
N PHE A 360 -11.92 14.49 -26.50
CA PHE A 360 -12.34 15.39 -27.58
C PHE A 360 -11.19 15.85 -28.51
N VAL A 361 -9.93 15.46 -28.25
CA VAL A 361 -8.83 15.74 -29.20
C VAL A 361 -9.08 14.98 -30.52
N ASP A 362 -9.26 15.78 -31.56
CA ASP A 362 -9.74 15.48 -32.92
C ASP A 362 -9.26 14.16 -33.56
N GLU A 363 -10.22 13.39 -34.07
CA GLU A 363 -10.08 12.14 -34.83
C GLU A 363 -9.08 12.24 -35.99
N LYS A 364 -8.94 13.44 -36.58
CA LYS A 364 -8.12 13.68 -37.78
C LYS A 364 -6.62 13.71 -37.52
N VAL A 365 -6.15 13.90 -36.28
CA VAL A 365 -4.70 14.00 -35.98
C VAL A 365 -4.16 12.73 -35.31
N PHE A 366 -4.97 11.98 -34.57
CA PHE A 366 -4.47 10.86 -33.74
C PHE A 366 -5.14 9.50 -33.94
N GLY A 367 -6.21 9.38 -34.74
CA GLY A 367 -6.93 8.11 -34.96
C GLY A 367 -7.74 7.65 -33.73
N ARG A 368 -8.92 7.06 -33.98
CA ARG A 368 -9.93 6.47 -33.06
C ARG A 368 -9.74 6.70 -31.55
N LEU A 369 -10.77 7.31 -30.92
CA LEU A 369 -11.12 7.24 -29.49
C LEU A 369 -9.99 6.72 -28.62
N ARG A 370 -9.17 7.61 -28.00
CA ARG A 370 -7.98 7.21 -27.22
C ARG A 370 -8.26 5.98 -26.37
N ASP A 371 -7.86 4.86 -26.92
CA ASP A 371 -7.74 3.61 -26.21
C ASP A 371 -6.62 3.91 -25.20
N VAL A 372 -6.96 4.12 -23.92
CA VAL A 372 -5.97 4.38 -22.86
C VAL A 372 -5.26 3.06 -22.56
N THR A 373 -4.74 2.43 -23.60
CA THR A 373 -4.04 1.15 -23.55
C THR A 373 -2.85 1.27 -22.60
N ALA A 374 -2.44 0.12 -22.07
CA ALA A 374 -1.21 0.04 -21.31
C ALA A 374 -0.02 0.61 -22.10
N ASP A 375 0.06 0.34 -23.43
CA ASP A 375 1.13 0.83 -24.30
C ASP A 375 1.17 2.37 -24.40
N PHE A 376 0.02 3.02 -24.63
CA PHE A 376 -0.03 4.48 -24.67
C PHE A 376 0.37 5.09 -23.32
N SER A 377 -0.13 4.52 -22.23
CA SER A 377 0.18 4.98 -20.87
C SER A 377 1.67 4.83 -20.56
N LEU A 378 2.32 3.75 -21.04
CA LEU A 378 3.77 3.55 -20.91
C LEU A 378 4.57 4.56 -21.71
N LYS A 379 4.13 4.97 -22.90
CA LYS A 379 4.76 6.06 -23.67
C LYS A 379 4.74 7.37 -22.88
N VAL A 380 3.62 7.70 -22.24
CA VAL A 380 3.52 8.89 -21.39
C VAL A 380 4.42 8.76 -20.15
N GLY A 381 4.41 7.60 -19.50
CA GLY A 381 5.29 7.31 -18.36
C GLY A 381 6.77 7.45 -18.72
N LEU A 382 7.18 6.96 -19.90
CA LEU A 382 8.55 7.04 -20.39
C LEU A 382 8.96 8.50 -20.59
N ARG A 383 8.13 9.27 -21.30
CA ARG A 383 8.37 10.70 -21.53
C ARG A 383 8.47 11.50 -20.23
N ASN A 384 7.63 11.19 -19.24
CA ASN A 384 7.71 11.82 -17.92
C ASN A 384 9.03 11.52 -17.20
N GLN A 385 9.52 10.29 -17.32
CA GLN A 385 10.80 9.89 -16.72
C GLN A 385 11.99 10.55 -17.42
N GLU A 386 12.00 10.59 -18.76
CA GLU A 386 13.03 11.28 -19.56
C GLU A 386 13.18 12.76 -19.21
N GLN A 387 12.08 13.44 -18.88
CA GLN A 387 12.12 14.86 -18.50
C GLN A 387 12.63 15.10 -17.07
N ARG A 388 12.51 14.10 -16.18
CA ARG A 388 12.79 14.25 -14.75
C ARG A 388 14.11 13.66 -14.33
N SER A 389 14.63 12.69 -15.07
CA SER A 389 15.83 11.97 -14.69
C SER A 389 16.62 11.49 -15.91
N THR A 390 17.94 11.53 -15.77
CA THR A 390 18.87 10.94 -16.74
C THR A 390 18.91 9.42 -16.67
N VAL A 391 18.54 8.82 -15.53
CA VAL A 391 18.54 7.36 -15.32
C VAL A 391 17.28 6.95 -14.59
N PHE A 392 16.45 6.16 -15.26
CA PHE A 392 15.21 5.62 -14.71
C PHE A 392 15.08 4.13 -15.00
N THR A 393 14.10 3.49 -14.36
CA THR A 393 13.86 2.04 -14.47
C THR A 393 12.52 1.79 -15.14
N PRO A 394 12.30 0.61 -15.75
CA PRO A 394 10.97 0.21 -16.23
C PRO A 394 9.88 0.35 -15.16
N HIS A 395 10.21 0.00 -13.91
CA HIS A 395 9.31 0.18 -12.76
C HIS A 395 8.88 1.64 -12.53
N ALA A 396 9.79 2.60 -12.73
CA ALA A 396 9.46 4.02 -12.59
C ALA A 396 8.56 4.51 -13.73
N VAL A 397 8.80 4.02 -14.95
CA VAL A 397 7.95 4.28 -16.12
C VAL A 397 6.53 3.73 -15.89
N ILE A 398 6.40 2.49 -15.43
CA ILE A 398 5.10 1.89 -15.09
C ILE A 398 4.40 2.69 -14.00
N ALA A 399 5.11 3.14 -12.96
CA ALA A 399 4.52 3.92 -11.88
C ALA A 399 3.88 5.23 -12.38
N ASP A 400 4.56 5.93 -13.29
CA ASP A 400 4.01 7.15 -13.90
C ASP A 400 2.90 6.84 -14.90
N ALA A 401 2.98 5.72 -15.63
CA ALA A 401 1.92 5.25 -16.52
C ALA A 401 0.62 4.95 -15.76
N MET A 402 0.69 4.22 -14.65
CA MET A 402 -0.46 3.90 -13.79
C MET A 402 -1.09 5.15 -13.18
N LYS A 403 -0.27 6.12 -12.74
CA LYS A 403 -0.79 7.41 -12.25
C LYS A 403 -1.49 8.19 -13.36
N TYR A 404 -0.90 8.22 -14.55
CA TYR A 404 -1.44 8.96 -15.69
C TYR A 404 -2.77 8.37 -16.16
N ASN A 405 -2.85 7.05 -16.27
CA ASN A 405 -4.06 6.39 -16.75
C ASN A 405 -5.15 6.27 -15.68
N GLY A 406 -4.91 6.77 -14.46
CA GLY A 406 -5.87 6.70 -13.37
C GLY A 406 -6.14 5.27 -12.93
N ASN A 407 -5.11 4.41 -12.88
CA ASN A 407 -5.22 3.05 -12.37
C ASN A 407 -6.25 2.17 -13.10
N LEU A 408 -6.44 2.41 -14.41
CA LEU A 408 -7.39 1.66 -15.24
C LEU A 408 -6.94 0.24 -15.59
N HIS A 409 -5.65 -0.07 -15.43
CA HIS A 409 -5.07 -1.36 -15.80
C HIS A 409 -4.33 -1.98 -14.62
N ARG A 410 -4.43 -3.31 -14.51
CA ARG A 410 -3.58 -4.11 -13.62
C ARG A 410 -2.14 -4.08 -14.11
N ILE A 411 -1.19 -4.32 -13.20
CA ILE A 411 0.24 -4.27 -13.55
C ILE A 411 0.61 -5.25 -14.66
N ASP A 412 0.01 -6.43 -14.69
CA ASP A 412 0.30 -7.48 -15.68
C ASP A 412 0.01 -6.99 -17.11
N THR A 413 -1.07 -6.23 -17.31
CA THR A 413 -1.40 -5.57 -18.59
C THR A 413 -0.24 -4.76 -19.15
N TYR A 414 0.52 -4.08 -18.27
CA TYR A 414 1.69 -3.29 -18.68
C TYR A 414 2.88 -4.17 -19.04
N LEU A 415 3.11 -5.22 -18.27
CA LEU A 415 4.23 -6.14 -18.47
C LEU A 415 4.04 -6.97 -19.74
N GLU A 416 2.82 -7.45 -19.98
CA GLU A 416 2.42 -8.27 -21.12
C GLU A 416 2.32 -7.47 -22.42
N SER A 417 2.23 -6.14 -22.35
CA SER A 417 2.18 -5.26 -23.53
C SER A 417 3.40 -5.39 -24.44
N GLY A 418 4.53 -5.95 -23.96
CA GLY A 418 5.77 -6.08 -24.72
C GLY A 418 6.52 -4.77 -24.97
N PHE A 419 6.10 -3.67 -24.32
CA PHE A 419 6.60 -2.31 -24.58
C PHE A 419 8.13 -2.19 -24.42
N PHE A 420 8.66 -2.68 -23.30
CA PHE A 420 10.09 -2.57 -23.01
C PHE A 420 10.94 -3.50 -23.89
N GLN A 421 10.41 -4.65 -24.30
CA GLN A 421 11.08 -5.58 -25.22
C GLN A 421 11.22 -4.97 -26.62
N ARG A 422 10.16 -4.30 -27.12
CA ARG A 422 10.21 -3.59 -28.41
C ARG A 422 11.21 -2.45 -28.42
N ALA A 423 11.25 -1.65 -27.35
CA ALA A 423 12.17 -0.53 -27.21
C ALA A 423 13.64 -0.99 -27.24
N ALA A 424 13.97 -2.09 -26.57
CA ALA A 424 15.32 -2.67 -26.62
C ALA A 424 15.69 -3.19 -28.03
N GLY A 425 14.72 -3.80 -28.74
CA GLY A 425 14.93 -4.32 -30.10
C GLY A 425 15.17 -3.25 -31.17
N GLN A 426 14.64 -2.03 -31.01
CA GLN A 426 14.88 -0.92 -31.93
C GLN A 426 16.32 -0.37 -31.85
N VAL A 427 16.94 -0.42 -30.66
CA VAL A 427 18.35 -0.02 -30.47
C VAL A 427 19.30 -1.01 -31.15
N GLY A 428 18.94 -2.30 -31.21
CA GLY A 428 19.73 -3.35 -31.88
C GLY A 428 19.78 -3.21 -33.41
N ARG A 429 18.69 -2.77 -34.06
CA ARG A 429 18.66 -2.61 -35.53
C ARG A 429 19.42 -1.40 -36.05
N LEU A 430 19.70 -0.40 -35.21
CA LEU A 430 20.53 0.76 -35.58
C LEU A 430 22.03 0.46 -35.60
N ARG A 431 22.47 -0.70 -35.10
CA ARG A 431 23.87 -1.14 -35.13
C ARG A 431 24.24 -2.09 -36.27
N GLN A 432 23.29 -2.58 -37.07
CA GLN A 432 23.54 -3.49 -38.21
C GLN A 432 23.38 -2.82 -39.58
N GLY A 433 23.30 -1.49 -39.63
CA GLY A 433 22.97 -0.75 -40.87
C GLY A 433 24.04 0.23 -41.34
N ARG A 434 25.32 0.02 -40.99
CA ARG A 434 26.48 0.70 -41.60
C ARG A 434 27.68 -0.23 -41.55
N ASP A 435 27.77 -1.10 -42.54
CA ASP A 435 29.06 -1.55 -43.10
C ASP A 435 29.26 -0.81 -44.43
#